data_AF-L8J5A8-F1
#
_entry.id   AF-L8J5A8-F1
#
_cell.length_a   1.000
_cell.length_b   1.000
_cell.length_c   1.000
_cell.angle_alpha   90.00
_cell.angle_beta   90.00
_cell.angle_gamma   90.00
#
_symmetry.space_group_name_H-M   'P 1'
#
loop_
_entity.id
_entity.type
_entity.pdbx_description
1 polymer ?
#
loop_
_entity_poly.entity_id
_entity_poly.type
_entity_poly.pdbx_seq_one_letter_code
_entity_poly.pdbx_strand_id
1 'polypeptide(L)' 'MIEFLFLLAFAFVLVFTGVSIVGMLFAVLIGFVVMALAGMIGMMFKLLPWLILIAVAVWLYKDRKGEQRHCRHYRRRP' A
#
# COMPACT_ATOMS: atom_id res chain seq x y z
N MET A 1 -17.17 18.79 2.65
CA MET A 1 -17.27 20.19 2.21
C MET A 1 -17.17 20.20 0.70
N ILE A 2 -18.31 20.33 0.00
CA ILE A 2 -18.45 20.02 -1.43
C ILE A 2 -17.92 21.14 -2.34
N GLU A 3 -17.78 22.35 -1.82
CA GLU A 3 -17.27 23.53 -2.55
C GLU A 3 -15.86 23.33 -3.15
N PHE A 4 -14.95 22.63 -2.48
CA PHE A 4 -13.60 22.37 -3.01
C PHE A 4 -13.58 21.36 -4.16
N LEU A 5 -14.44 20.35 -4.11
CA LEU A 5 -14.59 19.37 -5.20
C LEU A 5 -15.23 20.02 -6.44
N PHE A 6 -16.16 20.95 -6.24
CA PHE A 6 -16.78 21.72 -7.32
C PHE A 6 -15.76 22.66 -7.99
N LEU A 7 -14.96 23.40 -7.21
CA LEU A 7 -13.88 24.25 -7.73
C LEU A 7 -12.82 23.44 -8.51
N LEU A 8 -12.46 22.26 -8.02
CA LEU A 8 -11.49 21.38 -8.67
C LEU A 8 -12.02 20.80 -9.99
N ALA A 9 -13.25 20.29 -10.01
CA ALA A 9 -13.87 19.72 -11.21
C ALA A 9 -14.17 20.78 -12.27
N PHE A 10 -14.57 21.99 -11.86
CA PHE A 10 -14.82 23.11 -12.76
C PHE A 10 -13.52 23.62 -13.40
N ALA A 11 -12.45 23.81 -12.61
CA ALA A 11 -11.14 24.16 -13.14
C ALA A 11 -10.61 23.09 -14.10
N PHE A 12 -10.88 21.81 -13.81
CA PHE A 12 -10.52 20.68 -14.67
C PHE A 12 -11.26 20.73 -16.02
N VAL A 13 -12.57 21.00 -16.00
CA VAL A 13 -13.39 21.19 -17.22
C VAL A 13 -12.92 22.41 -18.01
N LEU A 14 -12.52 23.52 -17.37
CA LEU A 14 -12.01 24.71 -18.05
C LEU A 14 -10.69 24.44 -18.80
N VAL A 15 -9.78 23.68 -18.19
CA VAL A 15 -8.52 23.24 -18.80
C VAL A 15 -8.78 22.25 -19.95
N PHE A 16 -9.81 21.42 -19.81
CA PHE A 16 -10.22 20.43 -20.82
C PHE A 16 -11.06 20.99 -21.98
N THR A 17 -11.76 22.12 -21.80
CA THR A 17 -12.58 22.76 -22.86
C THR A 17 -11.73 23.30 -24.02
N GLY A 18 -10.40 23.29 -23.87
CA GLY A 18 -9.46 23.35 -24.98
C GLY A 18 -8.91 24.73 -25.32
N VAL A 19 -7.76 24.84 -25.99
CA VAL A 19 -6.82 23.82 -26.44
C VAL A 19 -5.49 24.55 -26.70
N SER A 20 -4.43 24.07 -26.08
CA SER A 20 -3.08 24.29 -26.58
C SER A 20 -2.28 23.02 -26.33
N ILE A 21 -1.38 22.66 -27.26
CA ILE A 21 -0.51 21.46 -27.22
C ILE A 21 0.17 21.29 -25.85
N VAL A 22 0.40 22.41 -25.15
CA VAL A 22 0.93 22.49 -23.79
C VAL A 22 0.06 21.73 -22.77
N GLY A 23 -1.27 21.80 -22.87
CA GLY A 23 -2.18 21.10 -21.96
C GLY A 23 -2.10 19.58 -22.09
N MET A 24 -1.92 19.07 -23.31
CA MET A 24 -1.71 17.63 -23.55
C MET A 24 -0.37 17.16 -22.96
N LEU A 25 0.71 17.94 -23.14
CA LEU A 25 2.01 17.65 -22.55
C LEU A 25 1.95 17.63 -21.00
N PHE A 26 1.28 18.63 -20.41
CA PHE A 26 1.09 18.67 -18.96
C PHE A 26 0.22 17.52 -18.45
N ALA A 27 -0.83 17.11 -19.17
CA ALA A 27 -1.66 15.97 -18.79
C ALA A 27 -0.85 14.66 -18.76
N VAL A 28 0.04 14.45 -19.74
CA VAL A 28 0.94 13.28 -19.76
C VAL A 28 1.95 13.33 -18.61
N LEU A 29 2.57 14.50 -18.37
CA LEU A 29 3.54 14.69 -17.28
C LEU A 29 2.89 14.47 -15.90
N ILE A 30 1.73 15.08 -15.66
CA ILE A 30 0.99 14.95 -14.40
C ILE A 30 0.47 13.52 -14.25
N GLY A 31 -0.08 12.91 -15.30
CA GLY A 31 -0.52 11.52 -15.29
C GLY A 31 0.61 10.55 -14.94
N PHE A 32 1.80 10.77 -15.50
CA PHE A 32 2.98 9.97 -15.19
C PHE A 32 3.44 10.13 -13.74
N VAL A 33 3.51 11.37 -13.24
CA VAL A 33 3.87 11.65 -11.84
C VAL A 33 2.85 11.05 -10.87
N VAL A 34 1.56 11.18 -11.17
CA VAL A 34 0.48 10.62 -10.34
C VAL A 34 0.53 9.09 -10.34
N MET A 35 0.68 8.44 -11.49
CA MET A 35 0.83 6.97 -11.54
C MET A 35 2.09 6.48 -10.84
N ALA A 36 3.21 7.20 -10.96
CA ALA A 36 4.45 6.85 -10.28
C ALA A 36 4.29 6.96 -8.75
N LEU A 37 3.76 8.07 -8.25
CA LEU A 37 3.54 8.28 -6.82
C LEU A 37 2.48 7.32 -6.27
N ALA A 38 1.36 7.14 -6.97
CA ALA A 38 0.32 6.19 -6.59
C ALA A 38 0.83 4.75 -6.61
N GLY A 39 1.70 4.39 -7.56
CA GLY A 39 2.34 3.07 -7.62
C GLY A 39 3.28 2.82 -6.45
N MET A 40 4.13 3.80 -6.10
CA MET A 40 5.03 3.70 -4.94
C MET A 40 4.26 3.61 -3.62
N ILE A 41 3.28 4.49 -3.42
CA ILE A 41 2.44 4.49 -2.23
C ILE A 41 1.60 3.21 -2.15
N GLY A 42 1.01 2.79 -3.28
CA GLY A 42 0.24 1.54 -3.39
C GLY A 42 1.07 0.30 -3.08
N MET A 43 2.32 0.23 -3.55
CA MET A 43 3.27 -0.83 -3.17
C MET A 43 3.56 -0.82 -1.67
N MET A 44 3.78 0.36 -1.08
CA MET A 44 4.03 0.51 0.35
C MET A 44 2.84 0.00 1.19
N PHE A 45 1.62 0.38 0.81
CA PHE A 45 0.41 -0.10 1.47
C PHE A 45 0.13 -1.59 1.23
N LYS A 46 0.59 -2.17 0.13
CA LYS A 46 0.41 -3.59 -0.18
C LYS A 46 1.40 -4.51 0.54
N LEU A 47 2.59 -4.00 0.87
CA LEU A 47 3.62 -4.74 1.62
C LEU A 47 3.34 -4.77 3.12
N LEU A 48 2.68 -3.75 3.68
CA LEU A 48 2.32 -3.67 5.11
C LEU A 48 1.49 -4.87 5.62
N PRO A 49 0.37 -5.25 4.97
CA PRO A 49 -0.42 -6.40 5.37
C PRO A 49 0.39 -7.69 5.32
N TRP A 50 1.25 -7.84 4.30
CA TRP A 50 2.05 -9.06 4.11
C TRP A 50 3.10 -9.23 5.19
N LEU A 51 3.75 -8.13 5.61
CA LEU A 51 4.72 -8.14 6.71
C LEU A 51 4.06 -8.52 8.04
N ILE A 52 2.87 -7.98 8.32
CA ILE A 52 2.08 -8.34 9.51
C ILE A 52 1.69 -9.83 9.46
N LEU A 53 1.28 -10.33 8.30
CA LEU A 53 0.88 -11.72 8.11
C LEU A 53 2.03 -12.70 8.38
N ILE A 54 3.25 -12.38 7.90
CA ILE A 54 4.46 -13.17 8.21
C ILE A 54 4.77 -13.14 9.70
N ALA A 55 4.71 -11.97 10.34
CA ALA A 55 4.99 -11.84 11.77
C ALA A 55 4.02 -12.69 12.61
N VAL A 56 2.73 -12.66 12.28
CA VAL A 56 1.69 -13.50 12.93
C VAL A 56 1.96 -14.98 12.69
N ALA A 57 2.30 -15.38 11.46
CA ALA A 57 2.62 -16.77 11.14
C ALA A 57 3.83 -17.30 11.94
N VAL A 58 4.89 -16.52 12.06
CA VAL A 58 6.08 -16.87 12.87
C VAL A 58 5.73 -16.93 14.36
N TRP A 59 4.88 -16.02 14.85
CA TRP A 59 4.44 -16.02 16.25
C TRP A 59 3.65 -17.30 16.57
N LEU A 60 2.66 -17.66 15.75
CA LEU A 60 1.91 -18.91 15.85
C LEU A 60 2.80 -20.16 15.78
N TYR A 61 3.81 -20.15 14.89
CA TYR A 61 4.72 -21.28 14.75
C TYR A 61 5.71 -21.40 15.93
N LYS A 62 6.13 -20.27 16.49
CA LYS A 62 7.01 -20.23 17.67
C LYS A 62 6.26 -20.69 18.92
N ASP A 63 5.00 -20.28 19.08
CA ASP A 63 4.14 -20.71 20.18
C ASP A 63 3.96 -22.24 20.16
N ARG A 64 3.62 -22.79 18.98
CA ARG A 64 3.49 -24.24 18.75
C ARG A 64 4.78 -25.04 18.95
N LYS A 65 5.95 -24.45 18.70
CA LYS A 65 7.26 -25.11 18.89
C LYS A 65 7.83 -24.95 20.31
N GLY A 66 7.40 -23.94 21.05
CA GLY A 66 7.74 -23.75 22.47
C GLY A 66 7.19 -24.87 23.35
N GLU A 67 5.97 -25.32 23.06
CA GLU A 67 5.29 -26.38 23.83
C GLU A 67 5.97 -27.75 23.68
N GLN A 68 6.52 -28.06 22.50
CA GLN A 68 7.10 -29.37 22.21
C GLN A 68 8.46 -29.61 22.88
N ARG A 69 9.20 -28.55 23.24
CA ARG A 69 10.51 -28.70 23.91
C ARG A 69 10.38 -29.08 25.38
N HIS A 70 9.29 -28.69 26.06
CA HIS A 70 9.15 -28.98 27.49
C HIS A 70 8.80 -30.45 27.76
N CYS A 71 7.96 -31.08 26.93
CA CYS A 71 7.63 -32.51 27.10
C CYS A 71 8.74 -33.48 26.68
N ARG A 72 9.69 -33.05 25.83
CA ARG A 72 10.77 -33.95 25.37
C ARG A 72 11.91 -34.07 26.37
N HIS A 73 12.05 -33.12 27.29
CA HIS A 73 13.19 -33.05 28.21
C HIS A 73 12.98 -33.80 29.54
N TYR A 74 11.76 -34.24 29.85
CA TYR A 74 11.45 -35.02 31.06
C TYR A 74 11.53 -36.55 30.86
N ARG A 75 11.82 -37.03 29.65
CA ARG A 75 11.83 -38.47 29.28
C ARG A 75 13.24 -39.00 28.98
N ARG A 76 14.26 -38.48 29.67
CA ARG A 76 15.66 -38.91 29.50
C ARG A 76 16.46 -38.89 30.81
N ARG A 77 15.87 -39.41 31.89
CA ARG A 77 16.61 -39.79 33.10
C ARG A 77 16.24 -41.22 33.52
N PRO A 78 16.92 -42.25 33.00
CA PRO A 78 17.20 -43.45 33.77
C PRO A 78 18.33 -43.19 34.79
#